data_AF-A0A365ZGM9-F1
#
_entry.id   AF-A0A365ZGM9-F1
#
_cell.length_a   1.000
_cell.length_b   1.000
_cell.length_c   1.000
_cell.angle_alpha   90.00
_cell.angle_beta   90.00
_cell.angle_gamma   90.00
#
_symmetry.space_group_name_H-M   'P 1'
#
loop_
_entity.id
_entity.type
_entity.pdbx_description
1 polymer ?
#
loop_
_entity_poly.entity_id
_entity_poly.type
_entity_poly.pdbx_seq_one_letter_code
_entity_poly.pdbx_strand_id
1 'polypeptide(L)'
;HVNGDDVAVLRAARTHYEEMYRKAGGVAARGRILAFLNGEAALLPRGSYSDSTGREPHRAVGSLVAVAGICSYDSDRQGLAQRYFHQALRLAKASGDRAFGGYIMALLVNQSVYMKEYRQAVAFAEAGLRAAGAHISPALATDLHAMQA
;
A
#
# COMPACT_ATOMS: atom_id res chain seq x y z
N HIS A 1 -0.34 9.36 -23.32
CA HIS A 1 -0.56 10.20 -22.13
C HIS A 1 -1.51 9.44 -21.21
N VAL A 2 -1.18 9.28 -19.93
CA VAL A 2 -2.16 8.78 -18.94
C VAL A 2 -3.16 9.91 -18.74
N ASN A 3 -4.43 9.69 -19.05
CA ASN A 3 -5.48 10.69 -18.82
C ASN A 3 -6.10 10.48 -17.43
N GLY A 4 -6.89 11.45 -16.92
CA GLY A 4 -7.61 11.30 -15.65
C GLY A 4 -8.48 10.02 -15.57
N ASP A 5 -8.94 9.54 -16.72
CA ASP A 5 -9.74 8.31 -16.86
C ASP A 5 -8.98 7.06 -16.41
N ASP A 6 -7.68 6.97 -16.70
CA ASP A 6 -6.84 5.84 -16.29
C ASP A 6 -6.68 5.77 -14.77
N VAL A 7 -6.51 6.92 -14.13
CA VAL A 7 -6.44 7.03 -12.66
C VAL A 7 -7.79 6.68 -12.05
N ALA A 8 -8.89 7.08 -12.68
CA ALA A 8 -10.23 6.72 -12.23
C ALA A 8 -10.46 5.20 -12.27
N VAL A 9 -10.00 4.52 -13.33
CA VAL A 9 -10.04 3.05 -13.44
C VAL A 9 -9.25 2.39 -12.31
N LEU A 10 -8.03 2.85 -12.01
CA LEU A 10 -7.23 2.30 -10.91
C LEU A 10 -7.91 2.51 -9.54
N ARG A 11 -8.52 3.67 -9.30
CA ARG A 11 -9.26 3.96 -8.06
C ARG A 11 -10.51 3.09 -7.95
N ALA A 12 -11.26 2.91 -9.04
CA ALA A 12 -12.42 2.03 -9.08
C ALA A 12 -12.03 0.57 -8.80
N ALA A 13 -10.95 0.08 -9.44
CA ALA A 13 -10.41 -1.25 -9.20
C ALA A 13 -10.00 -1.43 -7.73
N ARG A 14 -9.36 -0.43 -7.12
CA ARG A 14 -9.01 -0.45 -5.70
C ARG A 14 -10.25 -0.65 -4.83
N THR A 15 -11.30 0.15 -5.05
CA THR A 15 -12.55 0.05 -4.27
C THR A 15 -13.19 -1.33 -4.45
N HIS A 16 -13.30 -1.79 -5.70
CA HIS A 16 -13.86 -3.10 -6.03
C HIS A 16 -13.10 -4.26 -5.34
N TYR A 17 -11.76 -4.24 -5.40
CA TYR A 17 -10.96 -5.32 -4.81
C TYR A 17 -10.94 -5.31 -3.29
N GLU A 18 -11.00 -4.13 -2.67
CA GLU A 18 -11.14 -4.05 -1.23
C GLU A 18 -12.49 -4.59 -0.76
N GLU A 19 -13.58 -4.28 -1.47
CA GLU A 19 -14.89 -4.85 -1.18
C GLU A 19 -14.90 -6.37 -1.36
N MET A 20 -14.30 -6.87 -2.44
CA MET A 20 -14.19 -8.32 -2.66
C MET A 20 -13.38 -8.97 -1.55
N TYR A 21 -12.24 -8.38 -1.15
CA TYR A 21 -11.44 -8.86 -0.04
C TYR A 21 -12.26 -8.94 1.26
N ARG A 22 -13.01 -7.90 1.61
CA ARG A 22 -13.85 -7.89 2.82
C ARG A 22 -14.96 -8.96 2.78
N LYS A 23 -15.50 -9.26 1.59
CA LYS A 23 -16.61 -10.22 1.42
C LYS A 23 -16.15 -11.68 1.30
N ALA A 24 -15.04 -11.92 0.62
CA ALA A 24 -14.61 -13.27 0.19
C ALA A 24 -13.22 -13.68 0.69
N GLY A 25 -12.51 -12.78 1.38
CA GLY A 25 -11.18 -13.03 1.95
C GLY A 25 -10.01 -12.87 0.97
N GLY A 26 -8.79 -12.88 1.53
CA GLY A 26 -7.54 -12.61 0.81
C GLY A 26 -7.22 -13.59 -0.31
N VAL A 27 -7.52 -14.87 -0.14
CA VAL A 27 -7.22 -15.91 -1.14
C VAL A 27 -7.97 -15.67 -2.45
N ALA A 28 -9.26 -15.34 -2.36
CA ALA A 28 -10.11 -15.08 -3.52
C ALA A 28 -9.78 -13.74 -4.22
N ALA A 29 -9.35 -12.74 -3.44
CA ALA A 29 -9.07 -11.41 -3.95
C ALA A 29 -7.68 -11.27 -4.60
N ARG A 30 -6.64 -11.85 -4.00
CA ARG A 30 -5.23 -11.66 -4.40
C ARG A 30 -4.96 -11.96 -5.86
N GLY A 31 -5.43 -13.11 -6.36
CA GLY A 31 -5.16 -13.54 -7.74
C GLY A 31 -5.71 -12.56 -8.78
N ARG A 32 -6.89 -12.00 -8.52
CA ARG A 32 -7.55 -11.02 -9.41
C ARG A 32 -6.86 -9.67 -9.37
N ILE A 33 -6.44 -9.21 -8.19
CA ILE A 33 -5.64 -7.98 -8.05
C ILE A 33 -4.35 -8.08 -8.86
N LEU A 34 -3.64 -9.21 -8.77
CA LEU A 34 -2.39 -9.40 -9.52
C LEU A 34 -2.62 -9.50 -11.02
N ALA A 35 -3.69 -10.16 -11.46
CA ALA A 35 -4.05 -10.19 -12.87
C ALA A 35 -4.32 -8.79 -13.43
N PHE A 36 -5.05 -7.96 -12.68
CA PHE A 36 -5.29 -6.56 -13.06
C PHE A 36 -4.00 -5.72 -13.07
N LEU A 37 -3.14 -5.90 -12.06
CA LEU A 37 -1.85 -5.19 -11.99
C LEU A 37 -0.91 -5.57 -13.15
N ASN A 38 -0.87 -6.84 -13.53
CA ASN A 38 -0.01 -7.33 -14.61
C ASN A 38 -0.59 -7.09 -16.01
N GLY A 39 -1.91 -6.96 -16.12
CA GLY A 39 -2.60 -6.62 -17.36
C GLY A 39 -2.79 -5.10 -17.47
N GLU A 40 -3.95 -4.63 -17.02
CA GLU A 40 -4.40 -3.25 -17.23
C GLU A 40 -3.47 -2.18 -16.64
N ALA A 41 -2.97 -2.38 -15.42
CA ALA A 41 -2.09 -1.38 -14.81
C ALA A 41 -0.68 -1.33 -15.45
N ALA A 42 -0.22 -2.43 -16.05
CA ALA A 42 1.07 -2.49 -16.74
C ALA A 42 1.05 -1.78 -18.10
N LEU A 43 -0.15 -1.65 -18.70
CA LEU A 43 -0.37 -0.98 -19.98
C LEU A 43 -0.55 0.53 -19.84
N LEU A 44 -0.70 1.05 -18.61
CA LEU A 44 -0.79 2.50 -18.38
C LEU A 44 0.54 3.16 -18.80
N PRO A 45 0.51 4.15 -19.72
CA PRO A 45 1.72 4.72 -20.29
C PRO A 45 2.72 5.19 -19.23
N ARG A 46 3.98 4.75 -19.34
CA ARG A 46 5.14 5.33 -18.61
C ARG A 46 5.50 6.74 -19.12
N GLY A 47 4.49 7.57 -19.31
CA GLY A 47 4.62 8.87 -19.96
C GLY A 47 5.38 9.87 -19.10
N SER A 48 6.13 10.76 -19.76
CA SER A 48 6.82 11.89 -19.12
C SER A 48 5.83 12.70 -18.28
N TYR A 49 5.97 12.60 -16.97
CA TYR A 49 5.08 13.23 -16.00
C TYR A 49 5.45 14.70 -15.85
N SER A 50 4.46 15.60 -15.94
CA SER A 50 4.55 16.85 -15.19
C SER A 50 4.33 16.53 -13.70
N ASP A 51 4.92 17.32 -12.80
CA ASP A 51 5.04 16.98 -11.37
C ASP A 51 3.71 16.60 -10.68
N SER A 52 2.56 17.10 -11.15
CA SER A 52 1.24 16.76 -10.62
C SER A 52 0.65 15.47 -11.19
N THR A 53 0.75 15.23 -12.50
CA THR A 53 0.16 14.05 -13.17
C THR A 53 0.92 12.75 -12.87
N GLY A 54 2.20 12.84 -12.48
CA GLY A 54 2.96 11.66 -12.05
C GLY A 54 2.53 11.09 -10.71
N ARG A 55 2.02 11.91 -9.80
CA ARG A 55 1.79 11.46 -8.41
C ARG A 55 0.59 10.55 -8.26
N GLU A 56 -0.51 10.83 -8.96
CA GLU A 56 -1.76 10.09 -8.78
C GLU A 56 -1.71 8.63 -9.25
N PRO A 57 -1.11 8.29 -10.41
CA PRO A 57 -0.97 6.89 -10.84
C PRO A 57 -0.14 6.08 -9.83
N HIS A 58 0.97 6.63 -9.33
CA HIS A 58 1.78 5.95 -8.30
C HIS A 58 0.97 5.69 -7.04
N ARG A 59 0.14 6.65 -6.61
CA ARG A 59 -0.73 6.47 -5.44
C ARG A 59 -1.78 5.37 -5.67
N ALA A 60 -2.41 5.38 -6.84
CA ALA A 60 -3.48 4.45 -7.17
C ALA A 60 -2.95 3.02 -7.33
N VAL A 61 -1.88 2.82 -8.10
CA VAL A 61 -1.19 1.51 -8.22
C VAL A 61 -0.65 1.05 -6.86
N GLY A 62 -0.05 1.96 -6.09
CA GLY A 62 0.44 1.65 -4.74
C GLY A 62 -0.65 1.11 -3.83
N SER A 63 -1.86 1.66 -3.90
CA SER A 63 -3.01 1.16 -3.14
C SER A 63 -3.33 -0.29 -3.47
N LEU A 64 -3.39 -0.63 -4.75
CA LEU A 64 -3.72 -1.99 -5.22
C LEU A 64 -2.66 -2.99 -4.77
N VAL A 65 -1.38 -2.61 -4.87
CA VAL A 65 -0.26 -3.41 -4.36
C VAL A 65 -0.38 -3.62 -2.85
N ALA A 66 -0.80 -2.60 -2.09
CA ALA A 66 -1.04 -2.73 -0.65
C ALA A 66 -2.16 -3.74 -0.34
N VAL A 67 -3.28 -3.70 -1.08
CA VAL A 67 -4.37 -4.70 -0.93
C VAL A 67 -3.87 -6.11 -1.25
N ALA A 68 -3.04 -6.30 -2.30
CA ALA A 68 -2.41 -7.59 -2.59
C ALA A 68 -1.48 -8.06 -1.46
N GLY A 69 -0.80 -7.12 -0.79
CA GLY A 69 -0.02 -7.35 0.42
C GLY A 69 -0.88 -7.83 1.58
N ILE A 70 -1.98 -7.13 1.89
CA ILE A 70 -2.93 -7.49 2.96
C ILE A 70 -3.51 -8.88 2.71
N CYS A 71 -3.98 -9.13 1.49
CA CYS A 71 -4.49 -10.44 1.10
C CYS A 71 -3.44 -11.56 1.27
N SER A 72 -2.17 -11.27 1.02
CA SER A 72 -1.08 -12.22 1.20
C SER A 72 -0.76 -12.45 2.68
N TYR A 73 -0.82 -11.39 3.50
CA TYR A 73 -0.63 -11.44 4.94
C TYR A 73 -1.68 -12.34 5.59
N ASP A 74 -2.96 -12.13 5.28
CA ASP A 74 -4.07 -12.92 5.84
C ASP A 74 -4.08 -14.38 5.36
N SER A 75 -3.42 -14.65 4.23
CA SER A 75 -3.27 -16.01 3.69
C SER A 75 -1.98 -16.69 4.17
N ASP A 76 -1.32 -16.14 5.20
CA ASP A 76 -0.06 -16.62 5.79
C ASP A 76 1.13 -16.69 4.81
N ARG A 77 1.14 -15.83 3.79
CA ARG A 77 2.23 -15.73 2.80
C ARG A 77 3.12 -14.53 3.12
N GLN A 78 3.74 -14.56 4.29
CA GLN A 78 4.41 -13.40 4.90
C GLN A 78 5.54 -12.81 4.04
N GLY A 79 6.39 -13.66 3.45
CA GLY A 79 7.44 -13.18 2.53
C GLY A 79 6.91 -12.46 1.28
N LEU A 80 5.73 -12.83 0.78
CA LEU A 80 5.09 -12.11 -0.33
C LEU A 80 4.43 -10.81 0.14
N ALA A 81 3.76 -10.84 1.29
CA ALA A 81 3.17 -9.66 1.88
C ALA A 81 4.23 -8.56 2.10
N GLN A 82 5.40 -8.92 2.65
CA GLN A 82 6.50 -7.97 2.88
C GLN A 82 7.00 -7.35 1.57
N ARG A 83 7.18 -8.16 0.52
CA ARG A 83 7.58 -7.69 -0.81
C ARG A 83 6.57 -6.68 -1.38
N TYR A 84 5.28 -6.97 -1.25
CA TYR A 84 4.24 -6.05 -1.73
C TYR A 84 4.17 -4.78 -0.88
N PHE A 85 4.26 -4.86 0.45
CA PHE A 85 4.29 -3.67 1.29
C PHE A 85 5.49 -2.77 0.97
N HIS A 86 6.68 -3.32 0.77
CA HIS A 86 7.82 -2.52 0.31
C HIS A 86 7.63 -1.92 -1.09
N GLN A 87 6.99 -2.64 -2.02
CA GLN A 87 6.65 -2.08 -3.33
C GLN A 87 5.63 -0.94 -3.21
N ALA A 88 4.59 -1.10 -2.40
CA ALA A 88 3.61 -0.06 -2.11
C ALA A 88 4.27 1.16 -1.45
N LEU A 89 5.25 0.97 -0.55
CA LEU A 89 5.99 2.05 0.09
C LEU A 89 6.82 2.87 -0.92
N ARG A 90 7.47 2.21 -1.89
CA ARG A 90 8.18 2.90 -2.98
C ARG A 90 7.22 3.73 -3.83
N LEU A 91 6.04 3.20 -4.13
CA LEU A 91 4.99 3.89 -4.87
C LEU A 91 4.40 5.06 -4.08
N ALA A 92 4.23 4.92 -2.76
CA ALA A 92 3.82 6.00 -1.87
C ALA A 92 4.83 7.15 -1.85
N LYS A 93 6.14 6.83 -1.84
CA LYS A 93 7.20 7.82 -1.95
C LYS A 93 7.16 8.54 -3.30
N ALA A 94 7.00 7.80 -4.40
CA ALA A 94 6.89 8.37 -5.75
C ALA A 94 5.63 9.23 -5.93
N SER A 95 4.54 8.93 -5.20
CA SER A 95 3.33 9.76 -5.21
C SER A 95 3.43 11.00 -4.32
N GLY A 96 4.41 11.09 -3.43
CA GLY A 96 4.49 12.16 -2.43
C GLY A 96 3.37 12.12 -1.36
N ASP A 97 2.58 11.05 -1.31
CA ASP A 97 1.47 10.91 -0.36
C ASP A 97 2.01 10.37 0.97
N ARG A 98 2.33 11.29 1.88
CA ARG A 98 2.91 10.98 3.20
C ARG A 98 1.95 10.19 4.08
N ALA A 99 0.65 10.48 4.02
CA ALA A 99 -0.35 9.74 4.79
C ALA A 99 -0.43 8.28 4.32
N PHE A 100 -0.40 8.05 3.01
CA PHE A 100 -0.32 6.70 2.46
C PHE A 100 0.99 6.01 2.83
N GLY A 101 2.13 6.71 2.76
CA GLY A 101 3.40 6.17 3.23
C GLY A 101 3.36 5.71 4.68
N GLY A 102 2.76 6.51 5.57
CA GLY A 102 2.54 6.17 6.97
C GLY A 102 1.65 4.93 7.15
N TYR A 103 0.56 4.84 6.38
CA TYR A 103 -0.31 3.66 6.38
C TYR A 103 0.45 2.37 5.99
N ILE A 104 1.30 2.43 4.95
CA ILE A 104 2.11 1.26 4.56
C ILE A 104 3.12 0.89 5.65
N MET A 105 3.70 1.86 6.34
CA MET A 105 4.57 1.58 7.49
C MET A 105 3.81 0.86 8.60
N ALA A 106 2.58 1.27 8.95
CA ALA A 106 1.78 0.54 9.93
C ALA A 106 1.50 -0.91 9.53
N LEU A 107 1.26 -1.19 8.24
CA LEU A 107 1.15 -2.57 7.75
C LEU A 107 2.44 -3.38 7.95
N LEU A 108 3.60 -2.77 7.71
CA LEU A 108 4.91 -3.40 7.95
C LEU A 108 5.18 -3.62 9.45
N VAL A 109 4.74 -2.71 10.32
CA VAL A 109 4.83 -2.90 11.77
C VAL A 109 3.97 -4.09 12.21
N ASN A 110 2.70 -4.13 11.81
CA ASN A 110 1.79 -5.23 12.11
C ASN A 110 2.36 -6.58 11.65
N GLN A 111 2.90 -6.63 10.43
CA GLN A 111 3.57 -7.82 9.93
C GLN A 111 4.77 -8.22 10.78
N SER A 112 5.62 -7.26 11.14
CA SER A 112 6.81 -7.52 11.95
C SER A 112 6.44 -8.06 13.34
N VAL A 113 5.38 -7.53 13.96
CA VAL A 113 4.85 -8.04 15.23
C VAL A 113 4.33 -9.47 15.07
N TYR A 114 3.57 -9.76 14.02
CA TYR A 114 3.08 -11.11 13.72
C TYR A 114 4.24 -12.11 13.56
N MET A 115 5.31 -11.70 12.88
CA MET A 115 6.52 -12.50 12.67
C MET A 115 7.43 -12.56 13.91
N LYS A 116 7.08 -11.88 15.01
CA LYS A 116 7.89 -11.73 16.23
C LYS A 116 9.24 -11.04 15.99
N GLU A 117 9.32 -10.19 14.95
CA GLU A 117 10.47 -9.38 14.59
C GLU A 117 10.40 -7.98 15.24
N TYR A 118 10.34 -7.93 16.58
CA TYR A 118 10.01 -6.70 17.31
C TYR A 118 10.98 -5.53 17.05
N ARG A 119 12.27 -5.80 16.87
CA ARG A 119 13.25 -4.76 16.52
C ARG A 119 12.91 -4.10 15.16
N GLN A 120 12.44 -4.90 14.20
CA GLN A 120 12.02 -4.40 12.89
C GLN A 120 10.71 -3.62 12.99
N ALA A 121 9.77 -4.10 13.82
CA ALA A 121 8.52 -3.40 14.12
C ALA A 121 8.77 -1.97 14.65
N VAL A 122 9.64 -1.82 15.66
CA VAL A 122 10.00 -0.50 16.21
C VAL A 122 10.66 0.39 15.15
N ALA A 123 11.60 -0.16 14.36
CA ALA A 123 12.27 0.60 13.32
C ALA A 123 11.30 1.15 12.26
N PHE A 124 10.30 0.36 11.86
CA PHE A 124 9.25 0.81 10.95
C PHE A 124 8.31 1.83 11.59
N ALA A 125 7.94 1.65 12.86
CA ALA A 125 7.07 2.59 13.57
C ALA A 125 7.70 3.98 13.65
N GLU A 126 8.97 4.05 14.04
CA GLU A 126 9.72 5.30 14.05
C GLU A 126 9.87 5.91 12.65
N ALA A 127 10.15 5.10 11.63
CA ALA A 127 10.24 5.59 10.26
C ALA A 127 8.91 6.15 9.76
N GLY A 128 7.79 5.50 10.10
CA GLY A 128 6.43 5.95 9.79
C GLY A 128 6.11 7.30 10.45
N LEU A 129 6.38 7.44 11.75
CA LEU A 129 6.20 8.69 12.49
C LEU A 129 7.02 9.84 11.88
N ARG A 130 8.31 9.60 11.60
CA ARG A 130 9.19 10.60 10.95
C ARG A 130 8.72 10.97 9.55
N ALA A 131 8.26 10.00 8.75
CA ALA A 131 7.86 10.23 7.36
C ALA A 131 6.50 10.94 7.24
N ALA A 132 5.55 10.61 8.11
CA ALA A 132 4.22 11.22 8.12
C ALA A 132 4.26 12.64 8.70
N GLY A 133 5.08 12.89 9.73
CA GLY A 133 5.23 14.20 10.36
C GLY A 133 3.87 14.79 10.76
N ALA A 134 3.63 16.07 10.44
CA ALA A 134 2.37 16.75 10.74
C ALA A 134 1.15 16.24 9.96
N HIS A 135 1.32 15.34 8.99
CA HIS A 135 0.22 14.76 8.20
C HIS A 135 -0.24 13.40 8.73
N ILE A 136 0.32 12.92 9.84
CA ILE A 136 -0.13 11.68 10.46
C ILE A 136 -1.55 11.87 11.02
N SER A 137 -2.43 10.90 10.77
CA SER A 137 -3.73 10.91 11.42
C SER A 137 -3.56 10.52 12.91
N PRO A 138 -4.41 11.03 13.82
CA PRO A 138 -4.34 10.65 15.24
C PRO A 138 -4.42 9.14 15.45
N ALA A 139 -5.29 8.45 14.69
CA ALA A 139 -5.42 6.99 14.74
C ALA A 139 -4.10 6.28 14.37
N LEU A 140 -3.47 6.71 13.28
CA LEU A 140 -2.19 6.14 12.84
C LEU A 140 -1.06 6.44 13.83
N ALA A 141 -1.05 7.63 14.45
CA ALA A 141 -0.07 7.98 15.47
C ALA A 141 -0.23 7.08 16.71
N THR A 142 -1.45 6.88 17.20
CA THR A 142 -1.74 5.99 18.32
C THR A 142 -1.29 4.56 18.04
N ASP A 143 -1.63 4.02 16.87
CA ASP A 143 -1.22 2.66 16.49
C ASP A 143 0.30 2.51 16.47
N LEU A 144 1.01 3.45 15.83
CA LEU A 144 2.47 3.38 15.73
C LEU A 144 3.15 3.57 17.09
N HIS A 145 2.65 4.46 17.95
CA HIS A 145 3.20 4.65 19.30
C HIS A 145 2.95 3.43 20.20
N ALA A 146 1.78 2.81 20.14
CA ALA A 146 1.48 1.60 20.90
C ALA A 146 2.41 0.44 20.55
N MET A 147 2.94 0.42 19.32
CA MET A 147 3.87 -0.61 18.83
C MET A 147 5.35 -0.31 19.15
N GLN A 148 5.67 0.85 19.72
CA GLN A 148 7.03 1.20 20.20
C GLN A 148 7.29 0.81 21.66
N ALA A 149 6.24 0.61 22.45
CA ALA A 149 6.29 0.31 23.88
C ALA A 149 6.59 -1.18 24.14
#